data_AF-A0AAN4W5Y9-F1
#
_entry.id   AF-A0AAN4W5Y9-F1
#
_cell.length_a   1.000
_cell.length_b   1.000
_cell.length_c   1.000
_cell.angle_alpha   90.00
_cell.angle_beta   90.00
_cell.angle_gamma   90.00
#
_symmetry.space_group_name_H-M   'P 1'
#
loop_
_entity.id
_entity.type
_entity.pdbx_description
1 polymer ?
#
loop_
_entity_poly.entity_id
_entity_poly.type
_entity_poly.pdbx_seq_one_letter_code
_entity_poly.pdbx_strand_id
1 'polypeptide(L)'
;MGLRAIFELKITPGVARTKLAQWYEKADKSGFKSFKSFESLKATFYESSEKIVNYFKFRSSNAASESFNAKLKNFRKDLRGVSDLPYMISRITKVFG
;
A
#
# COMPACT_ATOMS: atom_id res chain seq x y z
N MET A 1 3.74 -16.03 -12.47
CA MET A 1 4.20 -15.40 -11.22
C MET A 1 3.35 -14.16 -10.98
N GLY A 2 2.60 -14.11 -9.89
CA GLY A 2 1.75 -12.96 -9.55
C GLY A 2 2.53 -11.83 -8.91
N LEU A 3 1.93 -10.63 -8.86
CA LEU A 3 2.56 -9.42 -8.31
C LEU A 3 3.03 -9.63 -6.87
N ARG A 4 2.16 -10.19 -6.01
CA ARG A 4 2.46 -10.48 -4.60
C ARG A 4 3.72 -11.34 -4.43
N ALA A 5 3.87 -12.37 -5.24
CA ALA A 5 5.05 -13.24 -5.18
C ALA A 5 6.35 -12.46 -5.46
N ILE A 6 6.32 -11.41 -6.29
CA ILE A 6 7.50 -10.57 -6.56
C ILE A 6 7.92 -9.79 -5.33
N PHE A 7 6.96 -9.24 -4.58
CA PHE A 7 7.22 -8.47 -3.36
C PHE A 7 7.73 -9.33 -2.19
N GLU A 8 7.39 -10.62 -2.16
CA GLU A 8 7.89 -11.55 -1.14
C GLU A 8 9.37 -11.95 -1.35
N LEU A 9 9.86 -11.87 -2.59
CA LEU A 9 11.25 -12.23 -2.93
C LEU A 9 12.28 -11.29 -2.29
N LYS A 10 13.33 -11.87 -1.71
CA LYS A 10 14.52 -11.14 -1.21
C LYS A 10 15.46 -10.84 -2.37
N ILE A 11 15.13 -9.83 -3.17
CA ILE A 11 15.87 -9.42 -4.36
C ILE A 11 16.31 -7.97 -4.28
N THR A 12 17.36 -7.62 -5.03
CA THR A 12 17.85 -6.25 -5.10
C THR A 12 16.89 -5.36 -5.92
N PRO A 13 16.91 -4.03 -5.68
CA PRO A 13 16.13 -3.06 -6.44
C PRO A 13 16.18 -3.21 -7.97
N GLY A 14 17.38 -3.51 -8.52
CA GLY A 14 17.57 -3.72 -9.95
C GLY A 14 16.80 -4.94 -10.48
N VAL A 15 16.91 -6.08 -9.79
CA VAL A 15 16.21 -7.32 -10.17
C VAL A 15 14.69 -7.17 -9.99
N ALA A 16 14.26 -6.43 -8.96
CA ALA A 16 12.85 -6.13 -8.73
C ALA A 16 12.25 -5.32 -9.89
N ARG A 17 12.95 -4.29 -10.40
CA ARG A 17 12.51 -3.51 -11.57
C ARG A 17 12.25 -4.40 -12.78
N THR A 18 13.18 -5.30 -13.10
CA THR A 18 13.04 -6.20 -14.24
C THR A 18 11.85 -7.16 -14.08
N LYS A 19 11.66 -7.75 -12.88
CA LYS A 19 10.54 -8.64 -12.62
C LYS A 19 9.18 -7.92 -12.65
N LEU A 20 9.11 -6.69 -12.15
CA LEU A 20 7.90 -5.86 -12.21
C LEU A 20 7.56 -5.48 -13.67
N ALA A 21 8.55 -5.14 -14.48
CA ALA A 21 8.35 -4.86 -15.91
C ALA A 21 7.80 -6.10 -16.66
N GLN A 22 8.35 -7.28 -16.39
CA GLN A 22 7.86 -8.53 -16.96
C GLN A 22 6.43 -8.87 -16.51
N TRP A 23 6.09 -8.57 -15.25
CA TRP A 23 4.73 -8.75 -14.75
C TRP A 23 3.76 -7.79 -15.45
N TYR A 24 4.17 -6.53 -15.63
CA TYR A 24 3.40 -5.50 -16.30
C TYR A 24 3.07 -5.88 -17.75
N GLU A 25 4.07 -6.35 -18.51
CA GLU A 25 3.87 -6.81 -19.89
C GLU A 25 2.88 -7.98 -19.96
N LYS A 26 2.97 -8.92 -19.00
CA LYS A 26 2.01 -10.03 -18.90
C LYS A 26 0.61 -9.55 -18.54
N ALA A 27 0.49 -8.58 -17.63
CA ALA A 27 -0.79 -8.01 -17.23
C ALA A 27 -1.47 -7.27 -18.41
N ASP A 28 -0.70 -6.50 -19.19
CA ASP A 28 -1.23 -5.79 -20.38
C ASP A 28 -1.67 -6.77 -21.49
N LYS A 29 -0.91 -7.85 -21.72
CA LYS A 29 -1.26 -8.91 -22.67
C LYS A 29 -2.45 -9.76 -22.24
N SER A 30 -2.74 -9.87 -20.94
CA SER A 30 -3.84 -10.69 -20.42
C SER A 30 -5.24 -10.09 -20.59
N GLY A 31 -5.39 -8.96 -21.29
CA GLY A 31 -6.70 -8.43 -21.68
C GLY A 31 -7.41 -7.58 -20.63
N PHE A 32 -6.72 -7.15 -19.56
CA PHE A 32 -7.24 -6.20 -18.56
C PHE A 32 -7.55 -4.79 -19.12
N LYS A 33 -7.37 -4.57 -20.43
CA LYS A 33 -7.65 -3.30 -21.13
C LYS A 33 -9.09 -2.79 -20.96
N SER A 34 -10.04 -3.65 -20.60
CA SER A 34 -11.45 -3.26 -20.37
C SER A 34 -11.69 -2.59 -19.00
N PHE A 35 -10.74 -2.66 -18.07
CA PHE A 35 -10.87 -2.05 -16.76
C PHE A 35 -10.18 -0.69 -16.71
N LYS A 36 -10.94 0.41 -16.65
CA LYS A 36 -10.41 1.77 -16.38
C LYS A 36 -9.51 1.80 -15.14
N SER A 37 -9.76 0.93 -14.16
CA SER A 37 -8.93 0.76 -12.96
C SER A 37 -7.53 0.21 -13.24
N PHE A 38 -7.34 -0.51 -14.35
CA PHE A 38 -6.01 -0.98 -14.76
C PHE A 38 -5.19 0.17 -15.35
N GLU A 39 -5.79 1.03 -16.19
CA GLU A 39 -5.10 2.21 -16.73
C GLU A 39 -4.67 3.21 -15.63
N SER A 40 -5.54 3.48 -14.66
CA SER A 40 -5.17 4.32 -13.51
C SER A 40 -4.09 3.68 -12.65
N LEU A 41 -4.17 2.36 -12.43
CA LEU A 41 -3.12 1.61 -11.73
C LEU A 41 -1.77 1.74 -12.46
N LYS A 42 -1.75 1.62 -13.79
CA LYS A 42 -0.54 1.78 -14.60
C LYS A 42 0.09 3.16 -14.38
N ALA A 43 -0.71 4.23 -14.48
CA ALA A 43 -0.24 5.60 -14.26
C ALA A 43 0.36 5.78 -12.85
N THR A 44 -0.34 5.35 -11.81
CA THR A 44 0.15 5.43 -10.43
C THR A 44 1.42 4.58 -10.21
N PHE A 45 1.52 3.43 -10.86
CA PHE A 45 2.68 2.55 -10.76
C PHE A 45 3.93 3.17 -11.39
N TYR A 46 3.78 3.88 -12.51
CA TYR A 46 4.88 4.65 -13.11
C TYR A 46 5.31 5.81 -12.22
N GLU A 47 4.34 6.61 -11.76
CA GLU A 47 4.59 7.79 -10.92
C GLU A 47 5.24 7.41 -9.58
N SER A 48 4.85 6.28 -9.01
CA SER A 48 5.39 5.77 -7.73
C SER A 48 6.50 4.73 -7.89
N SER A 49 7.06 4.57 -9.09
CA SER A 49 8.04 3.51 -9.39
C SER A 49 9.27 3.55 -8.47
N GLU A 50 9.77 4.74 -8.13
CA GLU A 50 10.88 4.89 -7.19
C GLU A 50 10.53 4.43 -5.77
N LYS A 51 9.33 4.77 -5.29
CA LYS A 51 8.84 4.34 -3.97
C LYS A 51 8.67 2.83 -3.91
N ILE A 52 8.16 2.22 -4.97
CA ILE A 52 8.01 0.78 -5.11
C ILE A 52 9.38 0.09 -5.09
N VAL A 53 10.38 0.66 -5.75
CA VAL A 53 11.73 0.09 -5.78
C VAL A 53 12.44 0.27 -4.43
N ASN A 54 12.18 1.37 -3.72
CA ASN A 54 12.69 1.61 -2.37
C ASN A 54 12.19 0.58 -1.35
N TYR A 55 11.01 -0.03 -1.56
CA TYR A 55 10.55 -1.16 -0.75
C TYR A 55 11.57 -2.32 -0.78
N PHE A 56 12.19 -2.61 -1.92
CA PHE A 56 13.18 -3.70 -2.02
C PHE A 56 14.54 -3.34 -1.39
N LYS A 57 14.78 -2.05 -1.11
CA LYS A 57 15.99 -1.57 -0.42
C LYS A 57 15.83 -1.62 1.10
N PHE A 58 14.74 -1.05 1.62
CA PHE A 58 14.54 -0.89 3.07
C PHE A 58 13.59 -1.91 3.67
N ARG A 59 12.77 -2.58 2.85
CA ARG A 59 11.73 -3.53 3.28
C ARG A 59 10.70 -2.95 4.27
N SER A 60 10.75 -1.65 4.53
CA SER A 60 9.75 -0.94 5.31
C SER A 60 8.40 -1.07 4.61
N SER A 61 7.46 -1.75 5.27
CA SER A 61 6.09 -1.88 4.80
C SER A 61 5.19 -0.89 5.55
N ASN A 62 4.17 -0.40 4.86
CA ASN A 62 3.16 0.47 5.45
C ASN A 62 2.14 -0.31 6.32
N ALA A 63 2.37 -1.61 6.56
CA ALA A 63 1.41 -2.50 7.22
C ALA A 63 1.11 -2.06 8.67
N ALA A 64 2.13 -1.57 9.39
CA ALA A 64 1.93 -1.03 10.74
C ALA A 64 1.05 0.22 10.72
N SER A 65 1.31 1.15 9.80
CA SER A 65 0.51 2.36 9.62
C SER A 65 -0.92 2.05 9.17
N GLU A 66 -1.10 1.08 8.25
CA GLU A 66 -2.42 0.63 7.79
C GLU A 66 -3.22 -0.04 8.91
N SER A 67 -2.57 -0.88 9.72
CA SER A 67 -3.17 -1.49 10.91
C SER A 67 -3.57 -0.44 11.94
N PHE A 68 -2.72 0.56 12.18
CA PHE A 68 -3.04 1.68 13.06
C PHE A 68 -4.22 2.50 12.52
N ASN A 69 -4.24 2.83 11.22
CA ASN A 69 -5.35 3.54 10.59
C ASN A 69 -6.66 2.74 10.67
N ALA A 70 -6.62 1.42 10.53
CA ALA A 70 -7.78 0.56 10.69
C ALA A 70 -8.31 0.57 12.14
N LYS A 71 -7.40 0.46 13.12
CA LYS A 71 -7.74 0.59 14.55
C LYS A 71 -8.36 1.95 14.87
N LEU A 72 -7.78 3.03 14.37
CA LEU A 72 -8.29 4.40 14.53
C LEU A 72 -9.68 4.57 13.91
N LYS A 73 -9.90 4.00 12.72
CA LYS A 73 -11.21 4.05 12.04
C LYS A 73 -12.29 3.30 12.82
N ASN A 74 -11.95 2.11 13.35
CA ASN A 74 -12.86 1.37 14.22
C ASN A 74 -13.15 2.15 15.52
N PHE A 75 -12.11 2.71 16.13
CA PHE A 75 -12.25 3.53 17.33
C PHE A 75 -13.17 4.75 17.11
N ARG A 76 -13.05 5.44 15.96
CA ARG A 76 -13.97 6.53 15.58
C ARG A 76 -15.41 6.07 15.39
N LYS A 77 -15.64 4.87 14.85
CA LYS A 77 -16.97 4.29 14.66
C LYS A 77 -17.70 4.10 16.00
N ASP A 78 -16.96 3.79 17.05
CA ASP A 78 -17.49 3.56 18.39
C ASP A 78 -17.76 4.87 19.15
N LEU A 79 -17.07 5.98 18.80
CA LEU A 79 -17.21 7.30 19.41
C LEU A 79 -18.21 8.25 18.71
N ARG A 80 -19.33 7.73 18.19
CA ARG A 80 -20.30 8.53 17.42
C ARG A 80 -20.69 9.82 18.18
N GLY A 81 -20.39 10.99 17.61
CA GLY A 81 -20.78 12.31 18.14
C GLY A 81 -19.71 13.08 18.93
N VAL A 82 -18.51 12.52 19.12
CA VAL A 82 -17.40 13.25 19.75
C VAL A 82 -16.72 14.17 18.73
N SER A 83 -16.92 15.47 18.85
CA SER A 83 -16.25 16.53 18.06
C SER A 83 -15.02 17.12 18.75
N ASP A 84 -14.79 16.79 20.01
CA ASP A 84 -13.67 17.30 20.80
C ASP A 84 -12.37 16.54 20.45
N LEU A 85 -11.49 17.23 19.70
CA LEU A 85 -10.20 16.72 19.24
C LEU A 85 -9.22 16.44 20.41
N PRO A 86 -9.00 17.35 21.37
CA PRO A 86 -8.25 17.06 22.60
C PRO A 86 -8.73 15.80 23.33
N TYR A 87 -10.04 15.66 23.52
CA TYR A 87 -10.61 14.49 24.18
C TYR A 87 -10.34 13.20 23.38
N MET A 88 -10.51 13.23 22.05
CA MET A 88 -10.22 12.10 21.18
C MET A 88 -8.74 11.70 21.25
N ILE A 89 -7.81 12.66 21.19
CA ILE A 89 -6.36 12.40 21.30
C ILE A 89 -6.04 11.75 22.65
N SER A 90 -6.58 12.28 23.75
CA SER A 90 -6.37 11.72 25.10
C SER A 90 -6.80 10.25 25.21
N ARG A 91 -7.88 9.86 24.51
CA ARG A 91 -8.39 8.48 24.53
C ARG A 91 -7.60 7.57 23.59
N ILE A 92 -7.18 8.06 22.43
CA ILE A 92 -6.30 7.33 21.51
C ILE A 92 -4.99 6.99 22.24
N THR A 93 -4.36 7.95 22.91
CA THR A 93 -3.12 7.74 23.67
C THR A 93 -3.31 6.73 24.80
N LYS A 94 -4.47 6.71 25.47
CA LYS A 94 -4.75 5.69 26.51
C LYS A 94 -4.93 4.27 25.97
N VAL A 95 -5.35 4.10 24.72
CA VAL A 95 -5.70 2.80 24.13
C VAL A 95 -4.58 2.24 23.24
N PHE A 96 -3.82 3.12 22.58
CA PHE A 96 -2.80 2.76 21.60
C PHE A 96 -1.42 3.37 21.87
N GLY A 97 -1.28 4.23 22.89
CA GLY A 97 -0.02 4.84 23.29
C GLY A 97 0.76 3.98 24.28
#